data_AF-A0A3D3JJM5-F1
#
_entry.id   AF-A0A3D3JJM5-F1
#
_cell.length_a   1.000
_cell.length_b   1.000
_cell.length_c   1.000
_cell.angle_alpha   90.00
_cell.angle_beta   90.00
_cell.angle_gamma   90.00
#
_symmetry.space_group_name_H-M   'P 1'
#
loop_
_entity.id
_entity.type
_entity.pdbx_description
1 polymer ?
#
loop_
_entity_poly.entity_id
_entity_poly.type
_entity_poly.pdbx_seq_one_letter_code
_entity_poly.pdbx_strand_id
1 'polypeptide(L)'
;MNSRHAKAGFTIVELLIAIVIIGILASVTIVAFNGAQGRAMNSKMRQDMASIRKALELYKADEGRYPNSEVCDNQTGNYAYGWCGWNQGTGNSFIPGLSPKYLSAIPNLDTALASNDTYLYKASDNVSGSNDGGGRYYSLIRYRAAGLHAYETQNNPDLWIGSGYDGIAWGFKSDPALPHW
;
A
#
# COMPACT_ATOMS: atom_id res chain seq x y z
N MET A 1 62.13 23.68 -30.04
CA MET A 1 60.91 23.76 -30.86
C MET A 1 59.72 23.62 -29.91
N ASN A 2 58.97 24.69 -29.65
CA ASN A 2 57.82 24.65 -28.75
C ASN A 2 56.53 24.61 -29.58
N SER A 3 55.95 23.42 -29.69
CA SER A 3 54.67 23.18 -30.34
C SER A 3 53.55 23.78 -29.49
N ARG A 4 53.03 24.94 -29.88
CA ARG A 4 51.84 25.52 -29.23
C ARG A 4 50.61 24.74 -29.67
N HIS A 5 50.10 23.87 -28.80
CA HIS A 5 48.77 23.30 -28.98
C HIS A 5 47.72 24.43 -28.89
N ALA A 6 47.04 24.70 -30.01
CA ALA A 6 45.88 25.58 -30.01
C ALA A 6 44.78 24.93 -29.15
N LYS A 7 44.40 25.58 -28.06
CA LYS A 7 43.20 25.20 -27.30
C LYS A 7 42.00 25.52 -28.19
N ALA A 8 41.35 24.49 -28.74
CA ALA A 8 40.06 24.64 -29.41
C ALA A 8 39.02 25.07 -28.37
N GLY A 9 38.41 26.24 -28.57
CA GLY A 9 37.27 26.69 -27.77
C GLY A 9 35.97 26.08 -28.30
N PHE A 10 35.03 25.79 -27.39
CA PHE A 10 33.68 25.38 -27.77
C PHE A 10 32.97 26.52 -28.51
N THR A 11 32.25 26.19 -29.57
CA THR A 11 31.37 27.13 -30.26
C THR A 11 30.09 27.36 -29.44
N ILE A 12 29.51 28.54 -29.55
CA ILE A 12 28.20 28.85 -28.92
C ILE A 12 27.11 27.91 -29.43
N VAL A 13 27.21 27.49 -30.69
CA VAL A 13 26.26 26.56 -31.32
C VAL A 13 26.34 25.17 -30.68
N GLU A 14 27.53 24.67 -30.35
CA GLU A 14 27.69 23.40 -29.63
C GLU A 14 27.06 23.44 -28.24
N LEU A 15 27.22 24.55 -27.51
CA LEU A 15 26.57 24.73 -26.21
C LEU A 15 25.04 24.81 -26.35
N LEU A 16 24.55 25.49 -27.38
CA LEU A 16 23.11 25.64 -27.65
C LEU A 16 22.45 24.30 -27.95
N ILE A 17 23.08 23.48 -28.80
CA ILE A 17 22.55 22.14 -29.11
C ILE A 17 22.59 21.24 -27.87
N ALA A 18 23.63 21.35 -27.03
CA ALA A 18 23.73 20.55 -25.81
C ALA A 18 22.59 20.84 -24.82
N ILE A 19 22.26 22.11 -24.56
CA ILE A 19 21.17 22.45 -23.64
C ILE A 19 19.80 22.02 -24.19
N VAL A 20 19.61 22.05 -25.51
CA VAL A 20 18.38 21.56 -26.15
C VAL A 20 18.25 20.05 -25.96
N ILE A 21 19.33 19.29 -26.19
CA ILE A 21 19.34 17.84 -25.97
C ILE A 21 19.08 17.49 -24.51
N ILE A 22 19.73 18.20 -23.57
CA ILE A 22 19.51 18.00 -22.12
C ILE A 22 18.05 18.30 -21.76
N GLY A 23 17.45 19.37 -22.30
CA GLY A 23 16.04 19.70 -22.07
C GLY A 23 15.09 18.60 -22.54
N ILE A 24 15.32 18.05 -23.73
CA ILE A 24 14.52 16.94 -24.27
C ILE A 24 14.67 15.70 -23.39
N LEU A 25 15.90 15.29 -23.08
CA LEU A 25 16.16 14.10 -22.26
C LEU A 25 15.59 14.23 -20.84
N ALA A 26 15.70 15.41 -20.23
CA ALA A 26 15.15 15.68 -18.90
C ALA A 26 13.62 15.52 -18.89
N SER A 27 12.92 16.04 -19.90
CA SER A 27 11.46 15.94 -19.99
C SER A 27 10.96 14.48 -20.05
N VAL A 28 11.58 13.64 -20.87
CA VAL A 28 11.24 12.21 -21.00
C VAL A 28 11.55 11.45 -19.71
N THR A 29 12.68 11.76 -19.09
CA THR A 29 13.13 11.11 -17.85
C THR A 29 12.15 11.36 -16.70
N ILE A 30 11.61 12.57 -16.56
CA ILE A 30 10.64 12.89 -15.49
C ILE A 30 9.36 12.05 -15.60
N VAL A 31 8.79 11.94 -16.81
CA VAL A 31 7.57 11.14 -17.02
C VAL A 31 7.83 9.66 -16.76
N ALA A 32 8.96 9.14 -17.23
CA ALA A 32 9.36 7.75 -17.00
C ALA A 32 9.59 7.46 -15.50
N PHE A 33 10.23 8.39 -14.78
CA PHE A 33 10.50 8.29 -13.36
C PHE A 33 9.23 8.22 -12.52
N ASN A 34 8.26 9.11 -12.78
CA ASN A 34 6.97 9.11 -12.09
C ASN A 34 6.22 7.78 -12.27
N GLY A 35 6.22 7.23 -13.50
CA GLY A 35 5.61 5.92 -13.78
C GLY A 35 6.33 4.75 -13.09
N ALA A 36 7.66 4.80 -12.97
CA ALA A 36 8.45 3.79 -12.28
C ALA A 36 8.23 3.82 -10.76
N GLN A 37 8.16 5.01 -10.16
CA GLN A 37 7.89 5.20 -8.74
C GLN A 37 6.53 4.61 -8.34
N GLY A 38 5.47 4.90 -9.11
CA GLY A 38 4.14 4.34 -8.86
C GLY A 38 4.12 2.82 -8.87
N ARG A 39 4.80 2.18 -9.84
CA ARG A 39 4.92 0.70 -9.88
C ARG A 39 5.69 0.13 -8.69
N ALA A 40 6.78 0.78 -8.28
CA ALA A 40 7.57 0.36 -7.13
C ALA A 40 6.76 0.42 -5.83
N MET A 41 5.98 1.49 -5.64
CA MET A 41 5.07 1.64 -4.50
C MET A 41 4.02 0.53 -4.49
N ASN A 42 3.37 0.24 -5.63
CA ASN A 42 2.35 -0.80 -5.68
C ASN A 42 2.94 -2.19 -5.41
N SER A 43 4.16 -2.46 -5.92
CA SER A 43 4.90 -3.69 -5.61
C SER A 43 5.20 -3.82 -4.11
N LYS A 44 5.67 -2.73 -3.48
CA LYS A 44 5.89 -2.67 -2.03
C LYS A 44 4.60 -2.95 -1.26
N MET A 45 3.50 -2.30 -1.61
CA MET A 45 2.23 -2.50 -0.91
C MET A 45 1.75 -3.96 -1.00
N ARG A 46 1.92 -4.63 -2.16
CA ARG A 46 1.63 -6.06 -2.33
C ARG A 46 2.48 -6.94 -1.42
N GLN A 47 3.78 -6.65 -1.31
CA GLN A 47 4.69 -7.39 -0.43
C GLN A 47 4.34 -7.19 1.04
N ASP A 48 3.99 -5.96 1.44
CA ASP A 48 3.59 -5.63 2.80
C ASP A 48 2.32 -6.41 3.19
N MET A 49 1.28 -6.39 2.35
CA MET A 49 0.04 -7.13 2.58
C MET A 49 0.23 -8.65 2.56
N ALA A 50 1.09 -9.18 1.69
CA ALA A 50 1.43 -10.60 1.67
C ALA A 50 2.12 -11.05 2.97
N SER A 51 2.95 -10.18 3.56
CA SER A 51 3.62 -10.44 4.83
C SER A 51 2.62 -10.48 6.00
N ILE A 52 1.68 -9.54 6.05
CA ILE A 52 0.60 -9.54 7.04
C ILE A 52 -0.28 -10.78 6.88
N ARG A 53 -0.68 -11.13 5.66
CA ARG A 53 -1.44 -12.35 5.37
C ARG A 53 -0.74 -13.60 5.89
N LYS A 54 0.55 -13.76 5.59
CA LYS A 54 1.33 -14.90 6.07
C LYS A 54 1.34 -14.98 7.59
N ALA A 55 1.49 -13.85 8.27
CA ALA A 55 1.45 -13.79 9.72
C ALA A 55 0.07 -14.18 10.28
N LEU A 56 -1.02 -13.78 9.62
CA LEU A 56 -2.39 -14.16 10.00
C LEU A 56 -2.63 -15.67 9.87
N GLU A 57 -2.16 -16.28 8.79
CA GLU A 57 -2.25 -17.73 8.61
C GLU A 57 -1.45 -18.50 9.68
N LEU A 58 -0.25 -18.01 10.03
CA LEU A 58 0.56 -18.59 11.11
C LEU A 58 -0.13 -18.44 12.47
N TYR A 59 -0.71 -17.27 12.76
CA TYR A 59 -1.48 -17.05 13.98
C TYR A 59 -2.64 -18.07 14.09
N LYS A 60 -3.39 -18.27 13.00
CA LYS A 60 -4.49 -19.24 13.00
C LYS A 60 -4.00 -20.68 13.16
N ALA A 61 -2.84 -21.03 12.60
CA ALA A 61 -2.26 -22.35 12.77
C ALA A 61 -1.93 -22.65 14.24
N ASP A 62 -1.46 -21.64 15.00
CA ASP A 62 -1.13 -21.76 16.43
C ASP A 62 -2.38 -21.68 17.33
N GLU A 63 -3.27 -20.71 17.09
CA GLU A 63 -4.35 -20.34 18.01
C GLU A 63 -5.73 -20.90 17.57
N GLY A 64 -5.80 -21.55 16.42
CA GLY A 64 -7.03 -22.15 15.84
C GLY A 64 -8.04 -21.14 15.29
N ARG A 65 -7.78 -19.83 15.42
CA ARG A 65 -8.63 -18.72 14.96
C ARG A 65 -7.78 -17.54 14.53
N TYR A 66 -8.33 -16.64 13.73
CA TYR A 66 -7.67 -15.37 13.43
C TYR A 66 -7.74 -14.41 14.63
N PRO A 67 -6.73 -13.54 14.79
CA PRO A 67 -6.66 -12.60 15.90
C PRO A 67 -7.85 -11.64 15.89
N ASN A 68 -8.13 -11.05 17.05
CA ASN A 68 -9.05 -9.93 17.09
C ASN A 68 -8.50 -8.74 16.31
N SER A 69 -9.38 -7.87 15.85
CA SER A 69 -9.00 -6.47 15.65
C SER A 69 -9.05 -5.79 17.01
N GLU A 70 -8.21 -4.80 17.28
CA GLU A 70 -8.44 -3.95 18.46
C GLU A 70 -9.82 -3.29 18.38
N VAL A 71 -10.42 -2.96 19.52
CA VAL A 71 -11.59 -2.08 19.54
C VAL A 71 -11.12 -0.75 18.98
N CYS A 72 -11.50 -0.44 17.73
CA CYS A 72 -11.13 0.82 17.13
C CYS A 72 -11.75 1.94 18.00
N ASP A 73 -10.89 2.66 18.73
CA ASP A 73 -11.24 3.87 19.43
C ASP A 73 -11.96 4.80 18.44
N ASN A 74 -13.16 5.18 18.84
CA ASN A 74 -14.05 6.14 18.24
C ASN A 74 -13.44 7.55 18.03
N GLN A 75 -12.14 7.74 18.22
CA GLN A 75 -11.42 9.00 18.02
C GLN A 75 -10.45 9.04 16.83
N THR A 76 -10.32 8.01 16.00
CA THR A 76 -9.52 8.16 14.76
C THR A 76 -10.05 7.33 13.58
N GLY A 77 -11.19 7.76 13.06
CA GLY A 77 -11.69 7.27 11.76
C GLY A 77 -12.35 5.89 11.84
N ASN A 78 -13.56 5.86 12.37
CA ASN A 78 -14.48 4.74 12.17
C ASN A 78 -14.79 4.64 10.68
N TYR A 79 -14.20 3.68 9.99
CA TYR A 79 -14.69 3.26 8.68
C TYR A 79 -15.98 2.48 8.96
N ALA A 80 -17.11 2.95 8.40
CA ALA A 80 -18.44 2.41 8.68
C ALA A 80 -18.47 0.87 8.64
N TYR A 81 -19.35 0.24 9.44
CA TYR A 81 -19.59 -1.22 9.46
C TYR A 81 -18.54 -2.10 10.17
N GLY A 82 -17.82 -1.56 11.16
CA GLY A 82 -16.93 -2.37 12.00
C GLY A 82 -15.61 -2.71 11.31
N TRP A 83 -14.94 -1.68 10.79
CA TRP A 83 -13.60 -1.76 10.24
C TRP A 83 -12.62 -1.05 11.16
N CYS A 84 -11.54 -1.72 11.55
CA CYS A 84 -10.48 -1.07 12.29
C CYS A 84 -9.34 -0.67 11.35
N GLY A 85 -9.09 0.63 11.28
CA GLY A 85 -8.03 1.24 10.48
C GLY A 85 -6.75 1.44 11.27
N TRP A 86 -5.62 1.22 10.64
CA TRP A 86 -4.29 1.58 11.11
C TRP A 86 -3.77 2.73 10.27
N ASN A 87 -3.89 3.96 10.76
CA ASN A 87 -3.47 5.12 9.99
C ASN A 87 -2.02 5.53 10.28
N GLN A 88 -1.52 5.45 11.51
CA GLN A 88 -0.18 5.98 11.84
C GLN A 88 0.44 5.18 12.97
N GLY A 89 1.75 4.93 12.88
CA GLY A 89 2.56 4.06 13.73
C GLY A 89 2.70 4.47 15.20
N THR A 90 1.62 4.87 15.87
CA THR A 90 1.61 5.22 17.29
C THR A 90 0.71 4.26 18.05
N GLY A 91 1.33 3.38 18.83
CA GLY A 91 0.69 2.68 19.96
C GLY A 91 -0.40 1.68 19.59
N ASN A 92 -0.13 0.42 19.89
CA ASN A 92 -1.01 -0.74 19.78
C ASN A 92 -1.35 -1.18 18.35
N SER A 93 -0.79 -2.33 17.96
CA SER A 93 -1.02 -2.94 16.64
C SER A 93 -2.51 -3.17 16.38
N PHE A 94 -3.06 -2.65 15.27
CA PHE A 94 -4.46 -2.88 14.85
C PHE A 94 -4.90 -4.36 14.78
N ILE A 95 -3.91 -5.27 14.79
CA ILE A 95 -4.05 -6.72 14.95
C ILE A 95 -3.20 -7.14 16.17
N PRO A 96 -3.78 -7.27 17.36
CA PRO A 96 -3.08 -7.71 18.56
C PRO A 96 -2.44 -9.08 18.39
N GLY A 97 -1.27 -9.26 18.99
CA GLY A 97 -0.56 -10.55 19.02
C GLY A 97 0.12 -10.94 17.70
N LEU A 98 -0.08 -10.21 16.61
CA LEU A 98 0.58 -10.50 15.33
C LEU A 98 2.08 -10.15 15.36
N SER A 99 2.42 -9.03 15.99
CA SER A 99 3.79 -8.55 16.19
C SER A 99 4.13 -8.55 17.69
N PRO A 100 5.35 -8.96 18.09
CA PRO A 100 6.48 -9.37 17.25
C PRO A 100 6.49 -10.87 16.88
N LYS A 101 5.55 -11.69 17.37
CA LYS A 101 5.63 -13.17 17.30
C LYS A 101 5.59 -13.71 15.87
N TYR A 102 4.66 -13.24 15.04
CA TYR A 102 4.42 -13.75 13.69
C TYR A 102 4.91 -12.79 12.59
N LEU A 103 5.22 -11.55 12.98
CA LEU A 103 5.74 -10.49 12.11
C LEU A 103 6.66 -9.58 12.93
N SER A 104 7.85 -9.25 12.41
CA SER A 104 8.85 -8.45 13.15
C SER A 104 8.37 -7.02 13.47
N ALA A 105 7.62 -6.43 12.55
CA ALA A 105 6.88 -5.18 12.75
C ALA A 105 5.80 -5.08 11.67
N ILE A 106 4.68 -4.45 11.99
CA ILE A 106 3.68 -4.09 10.99
C ILE A 106 4.31 -3.12 10.00
N PRO A 107 4.22 -3.37 8.67
CA PRO A 107 4.76 -2.47 7.67
C PRO A 107 4.23 -1.05 7.84
N ASN A 108 5.14 -0.09 7.94
CA ASN A 108 4.78 1.31 8.03
C ASN A 108 4.18 1.80 6.71
N LEU A 109 3.12 2.60 6.85
CA LEU A 109 2.54 3.33 5.74
C LEU A 109 3.45 4.49 5.36
N ASP A 110 3.50 4.80 4.07
CA ASP A 110 4.21 5.98 3.59
C ASP A 110 3.41 7.23 3.98
N THR A 111 3.87 7.92 5.02
CA THR A 111 3.23 9.12 5.59
C THR A 111 3.24 10.32 4.64
N ALA A 112 3.94 10.24 3.50
CA ALA A 112 3.90 11.28 2.46
C ALA A 112 2.65 11.18 1.57
N LEU A 113 1.88 10.11 1.68
CA LEU A 113 0.62 9.89 0.97
C LEU A 113 -0.56 10.25 1.89
N ALA A 114 -1.60 10.88 1.32
CA ALA A 114 -2.71 11.54 1.99
C ALA A 114 -3.24 10.85 3.27
N SER A 115 -3.80 11.66 4.18
CA SER A 115 -4.40 11.32 5.50
C SER A 115 -5.30 10.08 5.59
N ASN A 116 -5.69 9.46 4.47
CA ASN A 116 -6.57 8.31 4.44
C ASN A 116 -5.86 7.01 4.03
N ASP A 117 -4.57 7.02 3.68
CA ASP A 117 -3.82 5.79 3.38
C ASP A 117 -3.74 4.91 4.62
N THR A 118 -4.40 3.75 4.63
CA THR A 118 -4.54 2.92 5.83
C THR A 118 -4.59 1.43 5.52
N TYR A 119 -4.21 0.60 6.50
CA TYR A 119 -4.58 -0.81 6.53
C TYR A 119 -5.87 -0.98 7.33
N LEU A 120 -6.77 -1.82 6.83
CA LEU A 120 -8.05 -2.11 7.42
C LEU A 120 -8.15 -3.61 7.70
N TYR A 121 -8.49 -3.98 8.92
CA TYR A 121 -8.66 -5.37 9.29
C TYR A 121 -9.96 -5.59 10.05
N LYS A 122 -10.60 -6.72 9.74
CA LYS A 122 -11.68 -7.30 10.52
C LYS A 122 -11.57 -8.81 10.56
N ALA A 123 -12.00 -9.38 11.68
CA ALA A 123 -12.16 -10.82 11.84
C ALA A 123 -13.47 -11.12 12.56
N SER A 124 -14.12 -12.20 12.10
CA SER A 124 -15.45 -12.61 12.56
C SER A 124 -15.58 -14.12 12.49
N ASP A 125 -16.45 -14.67 13.34
CA ASP A 125 -16.91 -16.05 13.21
C ASP A 125 -18.04 -16.23 12.20
N ASN A 126 -18.60 -15.12 11.70
CA ASN A 126 -19.66 -15.06 10.71
C ASN A 126 -19.17 -14.47 9.38
N VAL A 127 -19.73 -14.98 8.28
CA VAL A 127 -19.39 -14.54 6.91
C VAL A 127 -19.73 -13.05 6.68
N SER A 128 -20.76 -12.55 7.37
CA SER A 128 -21.25 -11.16 7.22
C SER A 128 -20.35 -10.11 7.87
N GLY A 129 -19.28 -10.52 8.57
CA GLY A 129 -18.17 -9.65 8.93
C GLY A 129 -18.51 -8.51 9.89
N SER A 130 -18.81 -8.85 11.15
CA SER A 130 -18.74 -7.94 12.29
C SER A 130 -17.40 -8.12 13.02
N ASN A 131 -16.81 -7.08 13.60
CA ASN A 131 -15.62 -7.21 14.43
C ASN A 131 -15.97 -7.91 15.75
N ASP A 132 -16.04 -9.24 15.73
CA ASP A 132 -16.51 -10.05 16.86
C ASP A 132 -15.38 -10.44 17.82
N GLY A 133 -14.23 -9.76 17.74
CA GLY A 133 -13.06 -10.10 18.54
C GLY A 133 -12.27 -11.30 17.99
N GLY A 134 -12.25 -11.46 16.66
CA GLY A 134 -11.55 -12.55 15.98
C GLY A 134 -12.51 -13.53 15.34
N GLY A 135 -11.99 -14.64 14.84
CA GLY A 135 -12.83 -15.76 14.42
C GLY A 135 -12.27 -16.61 13.29
N ARG A 136 -13.14 -17.43 12.71
CA ARG A 136 -12.78 -18.36 11.61
C ARG A 136 -12.45 -17.65 10.30
N TYR A 137 -12.96 -16.43 10.12
CA TYR A 137 -12.81 -15.65 8.91
C TYR A 137 -12.16 -14.29 9.18
N TYR A 138 -11.37 -13.79 8.21
CA TYR A 138 -10.86 -12.42 8.24
C TYR A 138 -11.02 -11.74 6.88
N SER A 139 -10.96 -10.40 6.92
CA SER A 139 -10.76 -9.55 5.77
C SER A 139 -9.71 -8.49 6.11
N LEU A 140 -8.68 -8.43 5.28
CA LEU A 140 -7.59 -7.46 5.36
C LEU A 140 -7.62 -6.61 4.09
N ILE A 141 -7.65 -5.29 4.21
CA ILE A 141 -7.79 -4.36 3.09
C ILE A 141 -6.71 -3.27 3.19
N ARG A 142 -6.19 -2.84 2.04
CA ARG A 142 -5.38 -1.63 1.91
C ARG A 142 -6.22 -0.59 1.16
N TYR A 143 -6.50 0.53 1.83
CA TYR A 143 -7.24 1.65 1.24
C TYR A 143 -6.29 2.76 0.83
N ARG A 144 -6.39 3.28 -0.40
CA ARG A 144 -5.59 4.41 -0.89
C ARG A 144 -6.40 5.50 -1.56
N ALA A 145 -6.32 6.72 -1.02
CA ALA A 145 -7.04 7.90 -1.52
C ALA A 145 -6.56 8.37 -2.90
N ALA A 146 -5.30 8.14 -3.26
CA ALA A 146 -4.78 8.47 -4.59
C ALA A 146 -5.30 7.53 -5.72
N GLY A 147 -6.22 6.61 -5.40
CA GLY A 147 -6.69 5.58 -6.32
C GLY A 147 -5.61 4.54 -6.65
N LEU A 148 -5.99 3.27 -6.74
CA LEU A 148 -5.16 2.33 -7.49
C LEU A 148 -5.33 2.63 -8.98
N HIS A 149 -4.27 2.49 -9.77
CA HIS A 149 -4.41 2.58 -11.21
C HIS A 149 -5.36 1.48 -11.72
N ALA A 150 -6.25 1.82 -12.67
CA ALA A 150 -7.32 0.96 -13.18
C ALA A 150 -6.86 -0.41 -13.73
N TYR A 151 -5.58 -0.57 -14.10
CA TYR A 151 -5.04 -1.86 -14.56
C TYR A 151 -4.92 -2.88 -13.41
N GLU A 152 -4.74 -2.41 -12.17
CA GLU A 152 -4.73 -3.29 -11.01
C GLU A 152 -6.17 -3.63 -10.61
N THR A 153 -7.15 -2.76 -10.88
CA THR A 153 -8.53 -2.99 -10.44
C THR A 153 -9.34 -3.98 -11.28
N GLN A 154 -8.93 -4.24 -12.52
CA GLN A 154 -9.70 -5.10 -13.42
C GLN A 154 -9.38 -6.58 -13.30
N ASN A 155 -8.25 -6.95 -12.67
CA ASN A 155 -7.72 -8.31 -12.71
C ASN A 155 -7.54 -8.98 -11.35
N ASN A 156 -7.92 -8.35 -10.22
CA ASN A 156 -7.89 -9.05 -8.93
C ASN A 156 -9.31 -9.39 -8.46
N PRO A 157 -9.62 -10.67 -8.22
CA PRO A 157 -10.92 -11.08 -7.68
C PRO A 157 -11.16 -10.56 -6.26
N ASP A 158 -10.09 -10.11 -5.56
CA ASP A 158 -10.15 -9.59 -4.20
C ASP A 158 -10.37 -8.06 -4.10
N LEU A 159 -10.67 -7.39 -5.21
CA LEU A 159 -10.96 -5.95 -5.24
C LEU A 159 -12.42 -5.65 -4.91
N TRP A 160 -12.63 -4.57 -4.19
CA TRP A 160 -13.96 -4.03 -3.93
C TRP A 160 -13.98 -2.52 -4.14
N ILE A 161 -15.06 -2.03 -4.75
CA ILE A 161 -15.40 -0.62 -4.90
C ILE A 161 -16.81 -0.47 -4.33
N GLY A 162 -16.97 0.25 -3.23
CA GLY A 162 -18.28 0.55 -2.67
C GLY A 162 -18.36 1.90 -1.96
N SER A 163 -19.59 2.42 -1.94
CA SER A 163 -19.97 3.83 -2.10
C SER A 163 -19.79 4.76 -0.89
N GLY A 164 -18.83 4.48 0.01
CA GLY A 164 -18.66 5.27 1.24
C GLY A 164 -17.47 6.23 1.24
N TYR A 165 -16.44 5.98 0.44
CA TYR A 165 -15.20 6.76 0.46
C TYR A 165 -14.61 6.75 -0.95
N ASP A 166 -14.25 7.91 -1.49
CA ASP A 166 -13.82 8.17 -2.89
C ASP A 166 -12.50 7.46 -3.31
N GLY A 167 -12.37 6.14 -3.11
CA GLY A 167 -11.14 5.40 -3.33
C GLY A 167 -11.35 3.94 -3.71
N ILE A 168 -10.27 3.33 -4.22
CA ILE A 168 -10.21 1.91 -4.56
C ILE A 168 -9.54 1.17 -3.41
N ALA A 169 -10.16 0.08 -2.98
CA ALA A 169 -9.66 -0.79 -1.93
C ALA A 169 -9.37 -2.19 -2.50
N TRP A 170 -8.25 -2.79 -2.09
CA TRP A 170 -7.90 -4.17 -2.42
C TRP A 170 -7.48 -4.90 -1.15
N GLY A 171 -7.73 -6.19 -1.10
CA GLY A 171 -7.51 -6.93 0.13
C GLY A 171 -7.27 -8.41 -0.05
N PHE A 172 -7.21 -9.12 1.07
CA PHE A 172 -7.22 -10.56 1.17
C PHE A 172 -8.34 -10.96 2.12
N LYS A 173 -8.98 -12.10 1.83
CA LYS A 173 -9.92 -12.76 2.74
C LYS A 173 -9.40 -14.15 3.05
N SER A 174 -9.82 -14.69 4.19
CA SER A 174 -9.54 -16.09 4.55
C SER A 174 -10.19 -17.11 3.62
N ASP A 175 -11.34 -16.76 3.04
CA ASP A 175 -12.08 -17.62 2.12
C ASP A 175 -12.52 -16.79 0.89
N PRO A 176 -12.01 -17.11 -0.31
CA PRO A 176 -12.32 -16.38 -1.52
C PRO A 176 -13.75 -16.61 -2.04
N ALA A 177 -14.46 -17.64 -1.54
CA ALA A 177 -15.84 -17.91 -1.93
C ALA A 177 -16.88 -17.06 -1.18
N LEU A 178 -16.47 -16.30 -0.16
CA LEU A 178 -17.39 -15.46 0.61
C LEU A 178 -17.83 -14.22 -0.17
N PRO A 179 -19.11 -13.82 -0.07
CA PRO A 179 -19.63 -12.62 -0.70
C PRO A 179 -18.79 -11.38 -0.38
N HIS A 180 -18.72 -10.47 -1.35
CA HIS A 180 -18.23 -9.12 -1.11
C HIS A 180 -19.41 -8.32 -0.55
N TRP A 181 -19.24 -7.74 0.64
CA TRP A 181 -20.23 -6.90 1.33
C TRP A 181 -20.09 -5.45 0.85
#